data_AF-A0A7S1DCE4-F1
#
_entry.id   AF-A0A7S1DCE4-F1
#
_cell.length_a   1.000
_cell.length_b   1.000
_cell.length_c   1.000
_cell.angle_alpha   90.00
_cell.angle_beta   90.00
_cell.angle_gamma   90.00
#
_symmetry.space_group_name_H-M   'P 1'
#
loop_
_entity.id
_entity.type
_entity.pdbx_description
1 polymer ?
#
loop_
_entity_poly.entity_id
_entity_poly.type
_entity_poly.pdbx_seq_one_letter_code
_entity_poly.pdbx_strand_id
1 'polypeptide(L)'
;VKGFFTSFRTRKNVTSALLSASMHWRWWVLQITPYLAGIVWICLHPVVSIVTGELKCRGWYIDENSLDPAYFRLNARYSPAKPTLQNVGSMCDALHLWNGGTRDNILCFQHEEYFEIMAVTPISNPITPHAESIALVVPPSTDWISNDFHNSILQLAQHLSSPRDCPWLAKTVVIVSASNQTKTTQQITDDFLESYS
;
A
#
# COMPACT_ATOMS: atom_id res chain seq x y z
N VAL A 1 74.89 -51.12 31.13
CA VAL A 1 74.20 -49.82 31.06
C VAL A 1 73.90 -49.45 29.60
N LYS A 2 72.86 -50.04 28.98
CA LYS A 2 72.51 -49.80 27.55
C LYS A 2 70.99 -49.74 27.28
N GLY A 3 70.16 -49.59 28.32
CA GLY A 3 68.70 -49.69 28.19
C GLY A 3 67.91 -48.39 28.37
N PHE A 4 68.54 -47.26 28.71
CA PHE A 4 67.80 -46.09 29.22
C PHE A 4 67.60 -44.93 28.22
N PHE A 5 68.24 -44.99 27.04
CA PHE A 5 68.26 -43.84 26.11
C PHE A 5 67.23 -43.89 24.96
N THR A 6 66.51 -44.99 24.76
CA THR A 6 65.51 -45.11 23.68
C THR A 6 64.12 -44.59 24.06
N SER A 7 63.81 -44.45 25.36
CA SER A 7 62.47 -44.02 25.83
C SER A 7 62.22 -42.51 25.71
N PHE A 8 63.27 -41.69 25.66
CA PHE A 8 63.13 -40.22 25.64
C PHE A 8 62.90 -39.62 24.24
N ARG A 9 63.21 -40.34 23.16
CA ARG A 9 63.11 -39.82 21.78
C ARG A 9 61.70 -39.92 21.20
N THR A 10 60.92 -40.93 21.60
CA THR A 10 59.54 -41.13 21.14
C THR A 10 58.54 -40.17 21.77
N ARG A 11 58.75 -39.72 23.02
CA ARG A 11 57.83 -38.76 23.67
C ARG A 11 57.81 -37.37 23.01
N LYS A 12 58.95 -36.89 22.48
CA LYS A 12 59.02 -35.56 21.85
C LYS A 12 58.28 -35.48 20.51
N ASN A 13 58.28 -36.56 19.74
CA ASN A 13 57.63 -36.60 18.42
C ASN A 13 56.09 -36.64 18.52
N VAL A 14 55.54 -37.22 19.59
CA VAL A 14 54.09 -37.29 19.81
C VAL A 14 53.53 -35.92 20.24
N THR A 15 54.26 -35.19 21.09
CA THR A 15 53.84 -33.86 21.54
C THR A 15 53.87 -32.81 20.43
N SER A 16 54.83 -32.87 19.50
CA SER A 16 54.89 -31.95 18.35
C SER A 16 53.79 -32.22 17.33
N ALA A 17 53.41 -33.49 17.12
CA ALA A 17 52.32 -33.85 16.22
C ALA A 17 50.95 -33.41 16.75
N LEU A 18 50.70 -33.57 18.06
CA LEU A 18 49.47 -33.11 18.71
C LEU A 18 49.34 -31.58 18.71
N LEU A 19 50.43 -30.85 18.94
CA LEU A 19 50.44 -29.39 18.86
C LEU A 19 50.17 -28.89 17.43
N SER A 20 50.81 -29.49 16.43
CA SER A 20 50.59 -29.17 15.01
C SER A 20 49.14 -29.42 14.56
N ALA A 21 48.57 -30.56 14.98
CA ALA A 21 47.16 -30.89 14.71
C ALA A 21 46.18 -29.89 15.37
N SER A 22 46.45 -29.49 16.61
CA SER A 22 45.64 -28.48 17.31
C SER A 22 45.72 -27.09 16.67
N MET A 23 46.89 -26.73 16.12
CA MET A 23 47.10 -25.45 15.49
C MET A 23 46.38 -25.37 14.15
N HIS A 24 46.46 -26.44 13.32
CA HIS A 24 45.71 -26.53 12.07
C HIS A 24 44.20 -26.43 12.29
N TRP A 25 43.67 -27.12 13.31
CA TRP A 25 42.24 -27.03 13.65
C TRP A 25 41.77 -25.59 13.93
N ARG A 26 42.57 -24.81 14.66
CA ARG A 26 42.22 -23.42 14.99
C ARG A 26 42.17 -22.52 13.76
N TRP A 27 43.10 -22.70 12.82
CA TRP A 27 43.10 -21.95 11.55
C TRP A 27 41.92 -22.32 10.65
N TRP A 28 41.59 -23.60 10.57
CA TRP A 28 40.41 -24.08 9.83
C TRP A 28 39.11 -23.52 10.40
N VAL A 29 38.96 -23.51 11.73
CA VAL A 29 37.78 -22.92 12.39
C VAL A 29 37.70 -21.42 12.12
N LEU A 30 38.81 -20.68 12.21
CA LEU A 30 38.85 -19.24 11.92
C LEU A 30 38.42 -18.90 10.49
N GLN A 31 38.68 -19.78 9.53
CA GLN A 31 38.36 -19.53 8.12
C GLN A 31 36.94 -19.98 7.73
N ILE A 32 36.45 -21.09 8.30
CA ILE A 32 35.11 -21.62 8.00
C ILE A 32 34.01 -20.84 8.72
N THR A 33 34.24 -20.39 9.96
CA THR A 33 33.23 -19.72 10.78
C THR A 33 32.60 -18.49 10.09
N PRO A 34 33.36 -17.53 9.52
CA PRO A 34 32.76 -16.37 8.85
C PRO A 34 31.97 -16.75 7.60
N TYR A 35 32.38 -17.79 6.87
CA TYR A 35 31.66 -18.30 5.70
C TYR A 35 30.29 -18.87 6.09
N LEU A 36 30.24 -19.70 7.13
CA LEU A 36 28.97 -20.25 7.63
C LEU A 36 28.08 -19.16 8.20
N ALA A 37 28.64 -18.21 8.95
CA ALA A 37 27.90 -17.06 9.46
C ALA A 37 27.29 -16.22 8.33
N GLY A 38 28.02 -16.01 7.22
CA GLY A 38 27.51 -15.31 6.04
C GLY A 38 26.37 -16.05 5.35
N ILE A 39 26.47 -17.37 5.18
CA ILE A 39 25.39 -18.18 4.59
C ILE A 39 24.14 -18.14 5.49
N VAL A 40 24.32 -18.35 6.79
CA VAL A 40 23.22 -18.25 7.76
C VAL A 40 22.60 -16.87 7.70
N TRP A 41 23.40 -15.81 7.65
CA TRP A 41 22.91 -14.43 7.53
C TRP A 41 22.11 -14.21 6.25
N ILE A 42 22.58 -14.67 5.09
CA ILE A 42 21.85 -14.53 3.81
C ILE A 42 20.53 -15.28 3.84
N CYS A 43 20.46 -16.45 4.48
CA CYS A 43 19.21 -17.20 4.64
C CYS A 43 18.28 -16.56 5.69
N LEU A 44 18.82 -15.97 6.75
CA LEU A 44 18.03 -15.38 7.83
C LEU A 44 17.56 -13.96 7.49
N HIS A 45 18.31 -13.20 6.70
CA HIS A 45 18.03 -11.80 6.40
C HIS A 45 16.65 -11.57 5.77
N PRO A 46 16.15 -12.39 4.83
CA PRO A 46 14.78 -12.28 4.34
C PRO A 46 13.74 -12.50 5.45
N VAL A 47 13.96 -13.48 6.33
CA VAL A 47 13.04 -13.80 7.44
C VAL A 47 13.04 -12.68 8.47
N VAL A 48 14.21 -12.19 8.85
CA VAL A 48 14.35 -11.03 9.75
C VAL A 48 13.71 -9.81 9.08
N SER A 49 13.96 -9.53 7.81
CA SER A 49 13.31 -8.43 7.08
C SER A 49 11.79 -8.56 7.01
N ILE A 50 11.23 -9.77 6.98
CA ILE A 50 9.78 -10.00 7.03
C ILE A 50 9.23 -9.83 8.45
N VAL A 51 9.96 -10.30 9.47
CA VAL A 51 9.48 -10.35 10.86
C VAL A 51 9.73 -9.05 11.62
N THR A 52 10.90 -8.43 11.43
CA THR A 52 11.29 -7.15 12.04
C THR A 52 11.04 -5.97 11.13
N GLY A 53 10.83 -6.20 9.83
CA GLY A 53 10.37 -5.15 8.96
C GLY A 53 9.03 -4.66 9.50
N GLU A 54 8.93 -3.35 9.72
CA GLU A 54 7.67 -2.62 9.77
C GLU A 54 6.87 -2.71 8.45
N LEU A 55 7.03 -3.81 7.72
CA LEU A 55 6.03 -4.39 6.86
C LEU A 55 4.88 -4.90 7.75
N LYS A 56 4.18 -3.96 8.41
CA LYS A 56 2.76 -3.87 8.11
C LYS A 56 2.73 -3.86 6.59
N CYS A 57 2.61 -5.04 5.96
CA CYS A 57 2.29 -5.12 4.54
C CYS A 57 1.16 -4.13 4.40
N ARG A 58 1.49 -2.99 3.79
CA ARG A 58 0.65 -1.80 3.68
C ARG A 58 -0.65 -2.37 3.21
N GLY A 59 -1.63 -2.43 4.11
CA GLY A 59 -2.80 -3.26 3.92
C GLY A 59 -3.47 -2.74 2.67
N TRP A 60 -3.26 -3.50 1.58
CA TRP A 60 -3.79 -3.27 0.24
C TRP A 60 -2.91 -2.33 -0.60
N TYR A 61 -2.09 -2.94 -1.45
CA TYR A 61 -1.63 -2.27 -2.66
C TYR A 61 -2.81 -2.31 -3.62
N ILE A 62 -3.53 -1.20 -3.71
CA ILE A 62 -4.41 -0.98 -4.85
C ILE A 62 -3.45 -0.67 -6.00
N ASP A 63 -3.07 -1.72 -6.73
CA ASP A 63 -2.49 -1.57 -8.06
C ASP A 63 -3.49 -0.80 -8.94
N GLU A 64 -3.04 -0.10 -9.97
CA GLU A 64 -3.93 0.70 -10.84
C GLU A 64 -5.03 -0.19 -11.47
N ASN A 65 -4.74 -1.48 -11.67
CA ASN A 65 -5.70 -2.51 -12.10
C ASN A 65 -6.62 -3.05 -10.99
N SER A 66 -6.34 -2.78 -9.72
CA SER A 66 -7.13 -3.24 -8.55
C SER A 66 -8.21 -2.25 -8.11
N LEU A 67 -8.27 -1.07 -8.75
CA LEU A 67 -9.34 -0.09 -8.58
C LEU A 67 -10.62 -0.45 -9.37
N ASP A 68 -10.70 -1.67 -9.91
CA ASP A 68 -11.91 -2.17 -10.56
C ASP A 68 -13.06 -2.28 -9.54
N PRO A 69 -14.14 -1.48 -9.71
CA PRO A 69 -15.27 -1.47 -8.79
C PRO A 69 -15.96 -2.84 -8.66
N ALA A 70 -15.74 -3.76 -9.62
CA ALA A 70 -16.26 -5.12 -9.55
C ALA A 70 -15.71 -5.94 -8.36
N TYR A 71 -14.51 -5.64 -7.85
CA TYR A 71 -13.90 -6.38 -6.74
C TYR A 71 -14.54 -6.09 -5.37
N PHE A 72 -15.21 -4.94 -5.19
CA PHE A 72 -15.95 -4.63 -3.96
C PHE A 72 -17.20 -5.52 -3.76
N ARG A 73 -17.58 -6.33 -4.76
CA ARG A 73 -18.75 -7.21 -4.70
C ARG A 73 -18.57 -8.47 -3.85
N LEU A 74 -17.33 -8.87 -3.53
CA LEU A 74 -17.08 -10.23 -3.01
C LEU A 74 -17.04 -10.37 -1.49
N ASN A 75 -16.99 -9.29 -0.71
CA ASN A 75 -17.06 -9.35 0.76
C ASN A 75 -17.83 -8.16 1.33
N ALA A 76 -19.15 -8.30 1.41
CA ALA A 76 -20.08 -7.31 1.97
C ALA A 76 -19.94 -7.12 3.49
N ARG A 77 -18.76 -6.72 3.99
CA ARG A 77 -18.60 -6.20 5.36
C ARG A 77 -19.08 -4.76 5.49
N TYR A 78 -19.26 -4.06 4.38
CA TYR A 78 -19.87 -2.74 4.32
C TYR A 78 -21.20 -2.86 3.59
N SER A 79 -22.25 -3.16 4.33
CA SER A 79 -23.62 -2.91 3.89
C SER A 79 -24.08 -1.64 4.59
N PRO A 80 -23.91 -0.46 3.98
CA PRO A 80 -24.46 0.75 4.59
C PRO A 80 -25.98 0.69 4.54
N ALA A 81 -26.61 1.29 5.55
CA ALA A 81 -28.03 1.56 5.53
C ALA A 81 -28.35 2.33 4.24
N LYS A 82 -29.14 1.74 3.34
CA LYS A 82 -29.64 2.45 2.16
C LYS A 82 -30.48 3.63 2.67
N PRO A 83 -30.10 4.89 2.40
CA PRO A 83 -30.99 6.00 2.70
C PRO A 83 -32.27 5.80 1.88
N THR A 84 -33.42 6.08 2.48
CA THR A 84 -34.75 5.86 1.89
C THR A 84 -35.09 6.83 0.74
N LEU A 85 -34.20 7.78 0.44
CA LEU A 85 -34.39 8.77 -0.61
C LEU A 85 -33.97 8.19 -1.97
N GLN A 86 -34.95 7.97 -2.85
CA GLN A 86 -34.74 7.52 -4.22
C GLN A 86 -34.65 8.74 -5.15
N ASN A 87 -33.87 8.62 -6.23
CA ASN A 87 -33.69 9.63 -7.29
C ASN A 87 -32.76 10.81 -6.93
N VAL A 88 -31.54 10.53 -6.46
CA VAL A 88 -30.51 11.58 -6.36
C VAL A 88 -29.63 11.53 -7.61
N GLY A 89 -29.89 12.44 -8.55
CA GLY A 89 -29.21 12.48 -9.85
C GLY A 89 -27.78 13.04 -9.82
N SER A 90 -27.44 13.81 -8.79
CA SER A 90 -26.09 14.39 -8.62
C SER A 90 -25.24 13.57 -7.65
N MET A 91 -23.98 13.38 -8.01
CA MET A 91 -22.92 12.80 -7.17
C MET A 91 -22.70 13.63 -5.91
N CYS A 92 -22.60 14.96 -6.05
CA CYS A 92 -22.34 15.86 -4.93
C CYS A 92 -23.53 15.89 -3.97
N ASP A 93 -24.75 15.95 -4.48
CA ASP A 93 -25.96 15.86 -3.65
C ASP A 93 -26.04 14.53 -2.92
N ALA A 94 -25.71 13.42 -3.60
CA ALA A 94 -25.68 12.10 -3.00
C ALA A 94 -24.65 12.01 -1.86
N LEU A 95 -23.47 12.62 -2.03
CA LEU A 95 -22.45 12.69 -0.99
C LEU A 95 -22.94 13.48 0.24
N HIS A 96 -23.59 14.63 0.02
CA HIS A 96 -24.15 15.46 1.10
C HIS A 96 -25.22 14.70 1.90
N LEU A 97 -26.12 14.01 1.20
CA LEU A 97 -27.18 13.22 1.81
C LEU A 97 -26.65 12.00 2.56
N TRP A 98 -25.60 11.36 2.05
CA TRP A 98 -25.10 10.11 2.59
C TRP A 98 -24.27 10.27 3.87
N ASN A 99 -23.73 11.45 4.12
CA ASN A 99 -22.80 11.68 5.22
C ASN A 99 -23.26 12.74 6.25
N GLY A 100 -24.46 13.30 6.09
CA GLY A 100 -24.97 14.37 6.96
C GLY A 100 -24.10 15.64 6.96
N GLY A 101 -23.22 15.79 5.96
CA GLY A 101 -22.20 16.83 5.85
C GLY A 101 -20.94 16.35 5.12
N THR A 102 -20.26 17.24 4.42
CA THR A 102 -18.93 16.99 3.80
C THR A 102 -17.87 16.83 4.89
N ARG A 103 -17.06 15.77 4.83
CA ARG A 103 -15.84 15.69 5.65
C ARG A 103 -14.82 16.68 5.11
N ASP A 104 -13.98 17.23 5.97
CA ASP A 104 -12.98 18.26 5.61
C ASP A 104 -12.01 17.83 4.50
N ASN A 105 -11.89 16.52 4.25
CA ASN A 105 -11.01 15.94 3.24
C ASN A 105 -11.73 15.39 2.01
N ILE A 106 -13.03 15.66 1.85
CA ILE A 106 -13.75 15.40 0.61
C ILE A 106 -14.28 16.73 0.08
N LEU A 107 -13.79 17.13 -1.09
CA LEU A 107 -14.26 18.29 -1.82
C LEU A 107 -15.15 17.81 -2.96
N CYS A 108 -16.27 18.49 -3.18
CA CYS A 108 -17.13 18.22 -4.32
C CYS A 108 -17.38 19.52 -5.09
N PHE A 109 -17.10 19.49 -6.38
CA PHE A 109 -17.28 20.61 -7.30
C PHE A 109 -18.30 20.22 -8.35
N GLN A 110 -19.39 20.97 -8.42
CA GLN A 110 -20.40 20.81 -9.45
C GLN A 110 -20.17 21.89 -10.52
N HIS A 111 -19.81 21.46 -11.73
CA HIS A 111 -19.56 22.37 -12.85
C HIS A 111 -20.78 22.38 -13.78
N GLU A 112 -21.58 23.43 -13.64
CA GLU A 112 -22.67 23.85 -14.56
C GLU A 112 -23.44 22.70 -15.24
N GLU A 113 -24.10 21.80 -14.51
CA GLU A 113 -24.89 20.70 -15.09
C GLU A 113 -24.17 19.78 -16.11
N TYR A 114 -22.83 19.87 -16.28
CA TYR A 114 -22.07 19.11 -17.30
C TYR A 114 -21.25 17.98 -16.71
N PHE A 115 -20.55 18.25 -15.62
CA PHE A 115 -19.77 17.24 -14.91
C PHE A 115 -19.62 17.62 -13.45
N GLU A 116 -19.33 16.61 -12.64
CA GLU A 116 -19.13 16.74 -11.22
C GLU A 116 -17.81 16.09 -10.85
N ILE A 117 -17.08 16.74 -9.96
CA ILE A 117 -15.77 16.29 -9.48
C ILE A 117 -15.87 16.10 -7.98
N MET A 118 -15.54 14.90 -7.51
CA MET A 118 -15.32 14.61 -6.10
C MET A 118 -13.85 14.32 -5.87
N ALA A 119 -13.17 15.14 -5.07
CA ALA A 119 -11.77 14.98 -4.71
C ALA A 119 -11.64 14.53 -3.25
N VAL A 120 -11.01 13.37 -3.03
CA VAL A 120 -10.63 12.88 -1.70
C VAL A 120 -9.17 13.19 -1.46
N THR A 121 -8.91 14.11 -0.54
CA THR A 121 -7.55 14.55 -0.20
C THR A 121 -6.97 13.74 0.96
N PRO A 122 -5.64 13.50 0.96
CA PRO A 122 -4.99 12.81 2.05
C PRO A 122 -5.01 13.67 3.33
N ILE A 123 -5.37 13.06 4.46
CA ILE A 123 -5.44 13.76 5.77
C ILE A 123 -4.05 13.96 6.38
N SER A 124 -3.11 13.06 6.08
CA SER A 124 -1.71 13.16 6.52
C SER A 124 -0.85 13.75 5.42
N ASN A 125 -0.11 14.83 5.75
CA ASN A 125 0.77 15.52 4.82
C ASN A 125 1.69 14.53 4.09
N PRO A 126 1.66 14.47 2.75
CA PRO A 126 2.68 13.75 2.03
C PRO A 126 4.03 14.42 2.31
N ILE A 127 5.04 13.60 2.63
CA ILE A 127 6.40 14.07 2.98
C ILE A 127 7.05 14.84 1.81
N THR A 128 6.47 14.74 0.62
CA THR A 128 6.71 15.60 -0.54
C THR A 128 5.42 15.71 -1.37
N PRO A 129 4.93 16.92 -1.71
CA PRO A 129 3.78 17.05 -2.59
C PRO A 129 4.18 16.62 -4.00
N HIS A 130 3.87 15.38 -4.36
CA HIS A 130 3.89 14.96 -5.75
C HIS A 130 2.55 15.40 -6.35
N ALA A 131 2.61 16.21 -7.41
CA ALA A 131 1.46 16.76 -8.14
C ALA A 131 0.71 15.69 -8.96
N GLU A 132 0.60 14.48 -8.44
CA GLU A 132 0.01 13.33 -9.10
C GLU A 132 -1.30 12.96 -8.39
N SER A 133 -2.40 13.01 -9.14
CA SER A 133 -3.71 12.53 -8.70
C SER A 133 -4.11 11.26 -9.43
N ILE A 134 -4.91 10.43 -8.79
CA ILE A 134 -5.58 9.30 -9.45
C ILE A 134 -6.96 9.80 -9.91
N ALA A 135 -7.25 9.72 -11.21
CA ALA A 135 -8.54 10.11 -11.76
C ALA A 135 -9.39 8.87 -12.08
N LEU A 136 -10.58 8.78 -11.48
CA LEU A 136 -11.59 7.75 -11.77
C LEU A 136 -12.74 8.38 -12.53
N VAL A 137 -12.93 7.96 -13.79
CA VAL A 137 -14.05 8.43 -14.62
C VAL A 137 -15.22 7.48 -14.47
N VAL A 138 -16.37 8.03 -14.08
CA VAL A 138 -17.59 7.29 -13.75
C VAL A 138 -18.69 7.69 -14.74
N PRO A 139 -19.46 6.73 -15.29
CA PRO A 139 -20.60 7.05 -16.15
C PRO A 139 -21.63 7.95 -15.44
N PRO A 140 -22.48 8.68 -16.21
CA PRO A 140 -23.61 9.40 -15.65
C PRO A 140 -24.59 8.44 -14.97
N SER A 141 -25.20 8.88 -13.86
CA SER A 141 -26.31 8.17 -13.21
C SER A 141 -27.54 9.06 -13.10
N THR A 142 -28.72 8.46 -13.22
CA THR A 142 -29.98 9.09 -12.83
C THR A 142 -30.26 8.94 -11.34
N ASP A 143 -29.59 8.01 -10.67
CA ASP A 143 -29.69 7.78 -9.23
C ASP A 143 -28.38 7.21 -8.67
N TRP A 144 -27.66 8.04 -7.91
CA TRP A 144 -26.39 7.69 -7.28
C TRP A 144 -26.53 6.78 -6.06
N ILE A 145 -27.71 6.78 -5.43
CA ILE A 145 -27.95 6.07 -4.18
C ILE A 145 -28.48 4.66 -4.47
N SER A 146 -29.45 4.54 -5.39
CA SER A 146 -30.07 3.24 -5.67
C SER A 146 -29.23 2.35 -6.58
N ASN A 147 -28.38 2.94 -7.42
CA ASN A 147 -27.49 2.19 -8.31
C ASN A 147 -26.31 1.60 -7.53
N ASP A 148 -26.20 0.27 -7.51
CA ASP A 148 -25.18 -0.44 -6.74
C ASP A 148 -23.74 -0.03 -7.10
N PHE A 149 -23.48 0.28 -8.37
CA PHE A 149 -22.16 0.72 -8.82
C PHE A 149 -21.85 2.12 -8.28
N HIS A 150 -22.73 3.09 -8.47
CA HIS A 150 -22.52 4.46 -7.99
C HIS A 150 -22.46 4.53 -6.45
N ASN A 151 -23.30 3.74 -5.77
CA ASN A 151 -23.24 3.58 -4.33
C ASN A 151 -21.89 2.98 -3.88
N SER A 152 -21.33 2.01 -4.61
CA SER A 152 -19.99 1.50 -4.31
C SER A 152 -18.88 2.55 -4.49
N ILE A 153 -19.03 3.49 -5.44
CA ILE A 153 -18.11 4.62 -5.61
C ILE A 153 -18.21 5.58 -4.44
N LEU A 154 -19.42 5.92 -3.99
CA LEU A 154 -19.61 6.73 -2.79
C LEU A 154 -18.97 6.05 -1.57
N GLN A 155 -19.18 4.75 -1.40
CA GLN A 155 -18.56 3.96 -0.33
C GLN A 155 -17.04 3.96 -0.38
N LEU A 156 -16.47 3.82 -1.58
CA LEU A 156 -15.04 3.94 -1.79
C LEU A 156 -14.52 5.30 -1.33
N ALA A 157 -15.17 6.39 -1.76
CA ALA A 157 -14.79 7.74 -1.36
C ALA A 157 -14.85 7.94 0.17
N GLN A 158 -15.90 7.43 0.82
CA GLN A 158 -15.99 7.47 2.28
C GLN A 158 -14.90 6.65 2.97
N HIS A 159 -14.60 5.46 2.46
CA HIS A 159 -13.56 4.61 3.02
C HIS A 159 -12.18 5.28 2.91
N LEU A 160 -11.85 5.78 1.71
CA LEU A 160 -10.61 6.53 1.47
C LEU A 160 -10.50 7.79 2.33
N SER A 161 -11.63 8.44 2.63
CA SER A 161 -11.65 9.61 3.49
C SER A 161 -11.41 9.30 4.97
N SER A 162 -11.52 8.05 5.41
CA SER A 162 -11.40 7.69 6.82
C SER A 162 -9.93 7.67 7.24
N PRO A 163 -9.49 8.53 8.19
CA PRO A 163 -8.11 8.51 8.67
C PRO A 163 -7.79 7.24 9.46
N ARG A 164 -8.81 6.54 9.98
CA ARG A 164 -8.63 5.29 10.72
C ARG A 164 -8.42 4.11 9.79
N ASP A 165 -9.15 4.08 8.67
CA ASP A 165 -9.15 2.94 7.75
C ASP A 165 -8.11 3.10 6.64
N CYS A 166 -7.90 4.34 6.17
CA CYS A 166 -6.96 4.70 5.11
C CYS A 166 -5.90 5.73 5.54
N PRO A 167 -5.14 5.53 6.65
CA PRO A 167 -4.05 6.43 7.05
C PRO A 167 -2.88 6.47 6.06
N TRP A 168 -2.90 5.57 5.07
CA TRP A 168 -1.87 5.42 4.06
C TRP A 168 -2.14 6.22 2.78
N LEU A 169 -3.32 6.84 2.64
CA LEU A 169 -3.66 7.65 1.47
C LEU A 169 -2.68 8.83 1.39
N ALA A 170 -1.90 8.85 0.30
CA ALA A 170 -0.82 9.82 0.10
C ALA A 170 -1.00 10.70 -1.14
N LYS A 171 -1.99 10.37 -1.99
CA LYS A 171 -2.33 11.08 -3.22
C LYS A 171 -3.81 11.44 -3.21
N THR A 172 -4.15 12.54 -3.87
CA THR A 172 -5.55 12.92 -4.09
C THR A 172 -6.19 11.96 -5.08
N VAL A 173 -7.37 11.44 -4.74
CA VAL A 173 -8.19 10.64 -5.64
C VAL A 173 -9.33 11.53 -6.13
N VAL A 174 -9.41 11.72 -7.43
CA VAL A 174 -10.41 12.55 -8.11
C VAL A 174 -11.38 11.62 -8.82
N ILE A 175 -12.66 11.75 -8.53
CA ILE A 175 -13.74 11.00 -9.15
C ILE A 175 -14.50 12.00 -10.02
N VAL A 176 -14.57 11.73 -11.32
CA VAL A 176 -15.23 12.59 -12.30
C VAL A 176 -16.44 11.85 -12.84
N SER A 177 -17.61 12.47 -12.75
CA SER A 177 -18.82 11.96 -13.39
C SER A 177 -19.37 12.96 -14.39
N ALA A 178 -19.77 12.45 -15.55
CA ALA A 178 -20.49 13.24 -16.54
C ALA A 178 -21.95 13.39 -16.15
N SER A 179 -22.56 14.50 -16.58
CA SER A 179 -24.00 14.72 -16.59
C SER A 179 -24.57 14.43 -17.98
N ASN A 180 -25.90 14.40 -18.10
CA ASN A 180 -26.62 14.08 -19.34
C ASN A 180 -26.54 15.18 -20.43
N GLN A 181 -25.81 16.27 -20.20
CA GLN A 181 -25.67 17.36 -21.15
C GLN A 181 -24.41 17.24 -22.02
N THR A 182 -24.53 17.63 -23.29
CA THR A 182 -23.45 17.55 -24.27
C THR A 182 -22.76 18.90 -24.44
N LYS A 183 -21.50 19.01 -24.02
CA LYS A 183 -20.57 20.09 -24.37
C LYS A 183 -19.49 19.58 -25.32
N THR A 184 -18.77 20.49 -25.95
CA THR A 184 -17.58 20.11 -26.75
C THR A 184 -16.43 19.71 -25.84
N THR A 185 -15.60 18.75 -26.28
CA THR A 185 -14.48 18.22 -25.48
C THR A 185 -13.49 19.31 -25.05
N GLN A 186 -13.28 20.34 -25.87
CA GLN A 186 -12.38 21.46 -25.53
C GLN A 186 -12.89 22.26 -24.33
N GLN A 187 -14.17 22.64 -24.32
CA GLN A 187 -14.76 23.37 -23.21
C GLN A 187 -14.70 22.57 -21.91
N ILE A 188 -14.98 21.26 -21.97
CA ILE A 188 -14.89 20.38 -20.80
C ILE A 188 -13.45 20.30 -20.28
N THR A 189 -12.47 20.28 -21.18
CA THR A 189 -11.06 20.21 -20.79
C THR A 189 -10.61 21.50 -20.12
N ASP A 190 -10.99 22.65 -20.66
CA ASP A 190 -10.65 23.96 -20.10
C ASP A 190 -11.31 24.14 -18.72
N ASP A 191 -12.61 23.85 -18.60
CA ASP A 191 -13.37 23.90 -17.35
C ASP A 191 -12.76 22.95 -16.29
N PHE A 192 -12.32 21.75 -16.69
CA PHE A 192 -11.67 20.79 -15.79
C PHE A 192 -10.29 21.28 -15.32
N LEU A 193 -9.47 21.84 -16.22
CA LEU A 193 -8.15 22.34 -15.86
C LEU A 193 -8.22 23.53 -14.90
N GLU A 194 -9.22 24.40 -15.05
CA GLU A 194 -9.48 25.50 -14.10
C GLU A 194 -9.87 24.97 -12.71
N SER A 195 -10.64 23.88 -12.65
CA SER A 195 -11.02 23.25 -11.38
C SER A 195 -9.87 22.55 -10.63
N TYR A 196 -8.79 22.21 -11.35
CA TYR A 196 -7.64 21.48 -10.83
C TYR A 196 -6.47 22.40 -10.42
N SER A 197 -6.45 23.64 -10.93
CA SER A 197 -5.43 24.66 -10.61
C SER A 197 -5.65 25.32 -9.26
#